data_AF-A0A536S7P6-F1
#
_entry.id   AF-A0A536S7P6-F1
#
_cell.length_a   1.000
_cell.length_b   1.000
_cell.length_c   1.000
_cell.angle_alpha   90.00
_cell.angle_beta   90.00
_cell.angle_gamma   90.00
#
_symmetry.space_group_name_H-M   'P 1'
#
loop_
_entity.id
_entity.type
_entity.pdbx_description
1 polymer ?
#
loop_
_entity_poly.entity_id
_entity_poly.type
_entity_poly.pdbx_seq_one_letter_code
_entity_poly.pdbx_strand_id
1 'polypeptide(L)'
;MRARIEQIPADQEATWGAVFAALSLNHRADWRFHWTGYRKGHPDEYSFIEIEAGGEDVEGMRAEIVEVVDHVNTVVKRDPLAKMVAIDAGRVEVLVS
;
A
#
# COMPACT_ATOMS: atom_id res chain seq x y z
N MET A 1 -6.98 8.86 12.11
CA MET A 1 -7.24 7.61 11.33
C MET A 1 -5.96 6.84 11.11
N ARG A 2 -6.09 5.52 11.00
CA ARG A 2 -4.99 4.62 10.65
C ARG A 2 -5.44 3.65 9.58
N ALA A 3 -4.62 3.44 8.55
CA ALA A 3 -4.77 2.34 7.62
C ALA A 3 -3.58 1.39 7.75
N ARG A 4 -3.85 0.10 7.60
CA ARG A 4 -2.82 -0.94 7.55
C ARG A 4 -3.07 -1.83 6.34
N ILE A 5 -2.00 -2.07 5.58
CA ILE A 5 -1.95 -3.09 4.54
C ILE A 5 -1.21 -4.27 5.16
N GLU A 6 -1.95 -5.30 5.56
CA GLU A 6 -1.38 -6.47 6.21
C GLU A 6 -0.97 -7.57 5.24
N GLN A 7 0.02 -8.34 5.68
CA GLN A 7 0.44 -9.61 5.09
C GLN A 7 0.79 -9.51 3.60
N ILE A 8 1.56 -8.49 3.20
CA ILE A 8 1.94 -8.26 1.80
C ILE A 8 2.68 -9.50 1.26
N PRO A 9 2.15 -10.16 0.21
CA PRO A 9 2.83 -11.28 -0.42
C PRO A 9 4.16 -10.86 -1.06
N ALA A 10 5.16 -11.73 -0.99
CA ALA A 10 6.52 -11.44 -1.48
C ALA A 10 6.56 -11.09 -2.99
N ASP A 11 5.68 -11.67 -3.80
CA ASP A 11 5.54 -11.38 -5.23
C ASP A 11 4.83 -10.04 -5.52
N GLN A 12 4.16 -9.47 -4.52
CA GLN A 12 3.44 -8.20 -4.60
C GLN A 12 4.21 -7.02 -3.97
N GLU A 13 5.33 -7.27 -3.28
CA GLU A 13 6.09 -6.23 -2.55
C GLU A 13 6.48 -5.05 -3.44
N ALA A 14 6.92 -5.31 -4.68
CA ALA A 14 7.30 -4.25 -5.61
C ALA A 14 6.11 -3.34 -5.96
N THR A 15 4.92 -3.93 -6.14
CA THR A 15 3.70 -3.20 -6.48
C THR A 15 3.18 -2.39 -5.29
N TRP A 16 3.20 -2.98 -4.08
CA TRP A 16 2.87 -2.25 -2.86
C TRP A 16 3.87 -1.14 -2.55
N GLY A 17 5.15 -1.34 -2.88
CA GLY A 17 6.15 -0.29 -2.77
C GLY A 17 5.90 0.89 -3.70
N ALA A 18 5.38 0.65 -4.91
CA ALA A 18 4.96 1.71 -5.81
C ALA A 18 3.74 2.48 -5.27
N VAL A 19 2.75 1.80 -4.70
CA VAL A 19 1.61 2.43 -4.02
C VAL A 19 2.07 3.27 -2.83
N PHE A 20 2.93 2.72 -1.99
CA PHE A 20 3.54 3.43 -0.86
C PHE A 20 4.23 4.72 -1.29
N ALA A 21 5.06 4.64 -2.34
CA ALA A 21 5.78 5.80 -2.86
C ALA A 21 4.83 6.86 -3.42
N ALA A 22 3.81 6.45 -4.18
CA ALA A 22 2.81 7.37 -4.74
C ALA A 22 2.01 8.10 -3.65
N LEU A 23 1.50 7.37 -2.66
CA LEU A 23 0.79 7.95 -1.52
C LEU A 23 1.69 8.90 -0.71
N SER A 24 2.93 8.50 -0.44
CA SER A 24 3.89 9.33 0.31
C SER A 24 4.24 10.63 -0.41
N LEU A 25 4.21 10.64 -1.74
CA LEU A 25 4.44 11.85 -2.53
C LEU A 25 3.22 12.78 -2.54
N ASN A 26 2.01 12.22 -2.62
CA ASN A 26 0.76 12.98 -2.62
C ASN A 26 0.43 13.59 -1.26
N HIS A 27 0.76 12.90 -0.15
CA HIS A 27 0.44 13.32 1.22
C HIS A 27 1.66 13.64 2.07
N ARG A 28 2.66 14.26 1.45
CA ARG A 28 3.97 14.50 2.08
C ARG A 28 3.88 15.33 3.38
N ALA A 29 2.85 16.15 3.55
CA ALA A 29 2.72 17.09 4.65
C ALA A 29 1.72 16.68 5.74
N ASP A 30 0.78 15.80 5.39
CA ASP A 30 -0.44 15.54 6.14
C ASP A 30 -0.57 14.10 6.63
N TRP A 31 0.06 13.13 5.95
CA TRP A 31 0.04 11.72 6.35
C TRP A 31 1.42 11.24 6.78
N ARG A 32 1.45 10.22 7.63
CA ARG A 32 2.66 9.52 8.04
C ARG A 32 2.63 8.10 7.50
N PHE A 33 3.77 7.64 7.01
CA PHE A 33 3.90 6.35 6.36
C PHE A 33 5.03 5.55 7.01
N HIS A 34 4.76 4.29 7.31
CA HIS A 34 5.75 3.36 7.82
C HIS A 34 5.65 2.03 7.07
N TRP A 35 6.78 1.54 6.56
CA TRP A 35 6.85 0.22 5.93
C TRP A 35 7.84 -0.63 6.72
N THR A 36 7.33 -1.71 7.31
CA THR A 36 8.17 -2.80 7.83
C THR A 36 8.26 -3.88 6.76
N GLY A 37 9.45 -4.00 6.15
CA GLY A 37 9.75 -5.01 5.15
C GLY A 37 10.48 -6.19 5.77
N TYR A 38 10.03 -7.42 5.48
CA TYR A 38 10.72 -8.63 5.96
C TYR A 38 11.56 -9.27 4.85
N ARG A 39 12.67 -9.91 5.24
CA ARG A 39 13.65 -10.43 4.28
C ARG A 39 13.31 -11.86 3.87
N LYS A 40 13.48 -12.15 2.58
CA LYS A 40 13.42 -13.50 2.00
C LYS A 40 14.20 -14.53 2.85
N GLY A 41 13.51 -15.56 3.32
CA GLY A 41 14.07 -16.60 4.19
C GLY A 41 13.26 -16.88 5.47
N HIS A 42 12.29 -16.01 5.79
CA HIS A 42 11.40 -16.12 6.93
C HIS A 42 9.96 -16.34 6.44
N PRO A 43 9.53 -17.59 6.20
CA PRO A 43 8.26 -17.89 5.53
C PRO A 43 7.01 -17.46 6.32
N ASP A 44 7.16 -17.21 7.62
CA ASP A 44 6.08 -16.77 8.51
C ASP A 44 6.06 -15.24 8.72
N GLU A 45 6.98 -14.49 8.11
CA GLU A 45 7.10 -13.04 8.26
C GLU A 45 6.64 -12.31 6.98
N TYR A 46 5.65 -11.44 7.12
CA TYR A 46 5.05 -10.71 6.00
C TYR A 46 5.26 -9.21 6.11
N SER A 47 5.64 -8.57 5.01
CA SER A 47 5.72 -7.12 4.92
C SER A 47 4.37 -6.47 5.22
N PHE A 48 4.38 -5.31 5.88
CA PHE A 48 3.17 -4.52 6.09
C PHE A 48 3.46 -3.02 6.02
N ILE A 49 2.44 -2.26 5.66
CA ILE A 49 2.49 -0.80 5.58
C ILE A 49 1.47 -0.23 6.56
N GLU A 50 1.89 0.75 7.35
CA GLU A 50 1.04 1.54 8.23
C GLU A 50 0.98 2.98 7.71
N ILE A 51 -0.23 3.54 7.72
CA ILE A 51 -0.51 4.90 7.25
C ILE A 51 -1.32 5.59 8.34
N GLU A 52 -0.87 6.76 8.79
CA GLU A 52 -1.61 7.59 9.75
C GLU A 52 -2.00 8.91 9.10
N ALA A 53 -3.28 9.27 9.20
CA ALA A 53 -3.82 10.52 8.69
C ALA A 53 -4.64 11.23 9.78
N GLY A 54 -4.61 12.56 9.78
CA GLY A 54 -5.50 13.37 10.62
C GLY A 54 -6.95 13.31 10.14
N GLY A 55 -7.91 13.48 11.05
CA GLY A 55 -9.36 13.48 10.74
C GLY A 55 -10.06 12.14 10.99
N GLU A 56 -11.31 12.04 10.52
CA GLU A 56 -12.26 10.94 10.78
C GLU A 56 -12.90 10.34 9.50
N ASP A 57 -12.56 10.84 8.31
CA ASP A 57 -13.11 10.37 7.02
C ASP A 57 -12.45 9.07 6.52
N VAL A 58 -12.89 7.95 7.08
CA VAL A 58 -12.38 6.59 6.76
C VAL A 58 -12.64 6.20 5.32
N GLU A 59 -13.82 6.52 4.80
CA GLU A 59 -14.20 6.17 3.44
C GLU A 59 -13.42 6.98 2.42
N GLY A 60 -13.17 8.26 2.70
CA GLY A 60 -12.27 9.10 1.90
C GLY A 60 -10.84 8.52 1.84
N MET A 61 -10.26 8.18 3.00
CA MET A 61 -8.93 7.56 3.07
C MET A 61 -8.88 6.23 2.30
N ARG A 62 -9.91 5.39 2.43
CA ARG A 62 -10.01 4.12 1.69
C ARG A 62 -10.08 4.35 0.19
N ALA A 63 -10.95 5.26 -0.26
CA ALA A 63 -11.16 5.55 -1.67
C ALA A 63 -9.87 6.05 -2.33
N GLU A 64 -9.11 6.90 -1.64
CA GLU A 64 -7.82 7.41 -2.12
C GLU A 64 -6.77 6.32 -2.28
N ILE A 65 -6.66 5.41 -1.29
CA ILE A 65 -5.74 4.26 -1.41
C ILE A 65 -6.14 3.36 -2.59
N VAL A 66 -7.44 3.11 -2.79
CA VAL A 66 -7.96 2.32 -3.92
C VAL A 66 -7.63 2.99 -5.25
N GLU A 67 -7.79 4.30 -5.37
CA GLU A 67 -7.47 5.05 -6.58
C GLU A 67 -5.98 4.91 -6.96
N VAL A 68 -5.08 5.02 -5.98
CA VAL A 68 -3.65 4.83 -6.22
C VAL A 68 -3.33 3.38 -6.60
N VAL A 69 -3.99 2.39 -5.98
CA VAL A 69 -3.85 0.98 -6.37
C VAL A 69 -4.26 0.77 -7.83
N ASP A 70 -5.40 1.31 -8.26
CA ASP A 70 -5.88 1.21 -9.64
C ASP A 70 -4.94 1.90 -10.64
N HIS A 71 -4.40 3.05 -10.26
CA HIS A 71 -3.38 3.75 -11.03
C HIS A 71 -2.12 2.88 -11.20
N VAL A 72 -1.57 2.34 -10.11
CA VAL A 72 -0.38 1.48 -10.13
C VAL A 72 -0.64 0.22 -10.95
N ASN A 73 -1.79 -0.43 -10.77
CA ASN A 73 -2.19 -1.61 -11.55
C ASN A 73 -2.24 -1.32 -13.06
N THR A 74 -2.59 -0.10 -13.47
CA THR A 74 -2.55 0.33 -14.89
C THR A 74 -1.12 0.36 -15.43
N VAL A 75 -0.15 0.74 -14.60
CA VAL A 75 1.29 0.71 -14.94
C VAL A 75 1.82 -0.72 -14.96
N VAL A 76 1.44 -1.55 -13.97
CA VAL A 76 1.85 -2.97 -13.89
C VAL A 76 1.46 -3.74 -15.16
N LYS A 77 0.26 -3.53 -15.69
CA LYS A 77 -0.18 -4.16 -16.96
C LYS A 77 0.71 -3.85 -18.17
N ARG A 78 1.53 -2.80 -18.07
CA ARG A 78 2.45 -2.35 -19.11
C ARG A 78 3.91 -2.68 -18.79
N ASP A 79 4.20 -3.36 -17.68
CA ASP A 79 5.56 -3.74 -17.29
C ASP A 79 6.11 -4.82 -18.25
N PRO A 80 7.07 -4.49 -19.14
CA PRO A 80 7.59 -5.42 -20.13
C PRO A 80 8.47 -6.51 -19.51
N LEU A 81 8.90 -6.34 -18.25
CA LEU A 81 9.76 -7.28 -17.56
C LEU A 81 8.99 -8.23 -16.62
N ALA A 82 7.67 -8.02 -16.47
CA ALA A 82 6.81 -8.78 -15.56
C ALA A 82 7.40 -8.91 -14.14
N LYS A 83 8.05 -7.85 -13.66
CA LYS A 83 8.65 -7.76 -12.33
C LYS A 83 7.65 -7.33 -11.28
N MET A 84 6.54 -6.73 -11.70
CA MET A 84 5.44 -6.33 -10.83
C MET A 84 4.20 -7.19 -11.11
N VAL A 85 3.46 -7.52 -10.05
CA VAL A 85 2.20 -8.27 -10.11
C VAL A 85 1.06 -7.36 -9.69
N ALA A 86 -0.09 -7.43 -10.36
CA ALA A 86 -1.24 -6.63 -9.99
C ALA A 86 -1.73 -7.01 -8.58
N ILE A 87 -2.19 -6.02 -7.82
CA ILE A 87 -2.58 -6.18 -6.42
C ILE A 87 -4.06 -5.83 -6.21
N ASP A 88 -4.66 -6.44 -5.20
CA ASP A 88 -6.02 -6.15 -4.75
C ASP A 88 -5.98 -5.22 -3.52
N ALA A 89 -6.76 -4.15 -3.56
CA ALA A 89 -6.93 -3.21 -2.45
C ALA A 89 -7.73 -3.82 -1.28
N GLY A 90 -8.34 -5.00 -1.44
CA GLY A 90 -9.07 -5.70 -0.37
C GLY A 90 -8.25 -6.03 0.89
N ARG A 91 -6.92 -5.88 0.83
CA ARG A 91 -6.00 -6.01 1.99
C ARG A 91 -5.83 -4.74 2.83
N VAL A 92 -6.47 -3.64 2.43
CA VAL A 92 -6.41 -2.36 3.14
C VAL A 92 -7.46 -2.35 4.26
N GLU A 93 -6.99 -2.43 5.50
CA GLU A 93 -7.82 -2.20 6.68
C GLU A 93 -7.68 -0.73 7.11
N VAL A 94 -8.80 -0.02 7.24
CA VAL A 94 -8.81 1.38 7.69
C VAL A 94 -9.64 1.46 8.96
N LEU A 95 -9.07 2.06 10.00
CA LEU A 95 -9.61 2.17 11.35
C LEU A 95 -9.67 3.64 11.78
N VAL A 96 -10.74 4.01 12.49
CA VAL A 96 -10.78 5.24 13.29
C VAL A 96 -9.97 5.00 14.57
N SER A 97 -9.16 5.98 14.95
CA SER A 97 -8.36 5.98 16.18
C SER A 97 -8.83 7.11 17.09
#